data_AF-A0A8X6V9A5-F1
#
_entry.id   AF-A0A8X6V9A5-F1
#
_cell.length_a   1.000
_cell.length_b   1.000
_cell.length_c   1.000
_cell.angle_alpha   90.00
_cell.angle_beta   90.00
_cell.angle_gamma   90.00
#
_symmetry.space_group_name_H-M   'P 1'
#
loop_
_entity.id
_entity.type
_entity.pdbx_description
1 polymer ?
#
loop_
_entity_poly.entity_id
_entity_poly.type
_entity_poly.pdbx_seq_one_letter_code
_entity_poly.pdbx_strand_id
1 'polypeptide(L)'
;MYVDVEQKNWDEILPFVTFAYNTAKQETTGFTPLYLLHGREAETTLDTMLPFCPNDFDDNNITKIAARAEESRQLARVHTLRAQDKDRRRYDSKHQMVSYAPGDLVWVYTPVRKVGLSEKLLRRYFGPYQVLRRLSAVTYEVQDFDPASRKRKLREVVHVLRMKPYHDPAEQIETEDIPPKESYKGPITRSRIKTLEQNDSGALSSFSRGAMPHA
;
A
#
# COMPACT_ATOMS: atom_id res chain seq x y z
N MET A 1 11.07 12.09 17.15
CA MET A 1 10.77 13.52 16.94
C MET A 1 9.27 13.65 16.81
N TYR A 2 8.61 14.28 17.77
CA TYR A 2 7.14 14.35 17.81
C TYR A 2 6.71 15.79 17.56
N VAL A 3 5.75 15.95 16.65
CA VAL A 3 5.01 17.21 16.49
C VAL A 3 4.11 17.37 17.72
N ASP A 4 3.89 18.60 18.14
CA ASP A 4 3.00 18.93 19.26
C ASP A 4 1.59 18.37 19.04
N VAL A 5 0.83 18.19 20.12
CA VAL A 5 -0.54 17.62 20.12
C VAL A 5 -1.46 18.43 19.19
N GLU A 6 -1.24 19.74 19.10
CA GLU A 6 -1.98 20.64 18.21
C GLU A 6 -1.45 20.68 16.77
N GLN A 7 -0.35 19.97 16.47
CA GLN A 7 0.32 19.88 15.16
C GLN A 7 0.76 21.23 14.56
N LYS A 8 1.00 22.24 15.41
CA LYS A 8 1.30 23.61 14.96
C LYS A 8 2.79 23.90 14.74
N ASN A 9 3.69 23.09 15.29
CA ASN A 9 5.14 23.32 15.28
C ASN A 9 5.91 22.49 14.24
N TRP A 10 5.22 22.00 13.19
CA TRP A 10 5.86 21.16 12.17
C TRP A 10 6.92 21.91 11.36
N ASP A 11 6.74 23.22 11.22
CA ASP A 11 7.64 24.16 10.54
C ASP A 11 8.95 24.34 11.32
N GLU A 12 8.89 24.44 12.64
CA GLU A 12 10.07 24.49 13.52
C GLU A 12 10.88 23.19 13.49
N ILE A 13 10.20 22.06 13.29
CA ILE A 13 10.79 20.71 13.25
C ILE A 13 11.43 20.40 11.89
N LEU A 14 10.96 21.04 10.83
CA LEU A 14 11.35 20.75 9.44
C LEU A 14 12.86 20.82 9.17
N PRO A 15 13.64 21.80 9.69
CA PRO A 15 15.08 21.87 9.47
C PRO A 15 15.82 20.64 10.00
N PHE A 16 15.41 20.12 11.16
CA PHE A 16 16.03 18.94 11.77
C PHE A 16 15.72 17.67 10.97
N VAL A 17 14.49 17.52 10.48
CA VAL A 17 14.12 16.39 9.60
C VAL A 17 14.89 16.46 8.30
N THR A 18 15.03 17.67 7.73
CA THR A 18 15.80 17.89 6.50
C THR A 18 17.27 17.53 6.70
N PHE A 19 17.87 17.95 7.82
CA PHE A 19 19.23 17.56 8.19
C PHE A 19 19.35 16.04 8.31
N ALA A 20 18.49 15.39 9.10
CA ALA A 20 18.51 13.94 9.29
C ALA A 20 18.33 13.16 7.97
N TYR A 21 17.46 13.62 7.08
CA TYR A 21 17.27 13.01 5.76
C TYR A 21 18.50 13.17 4.86
N ASN A 22 19.16 14.33 4.89
CA ASN A 22 20.33 14.61 4.07
C ASN A 22 21.60 13.90 4.57
N THR A 23 21.66 13.56 5.86
CA THR A 23 22.80 12.85 6.48
C THR A 23 22.58 11.35 6.63
N ALA A 24 21.35 10.86 6.53
CA ALA A 24 21.08 9.43 6.51
C ALA A 24 21.48 8.79 5.18
N LYS A 25 22.10 7.61 5.25
CA LYS A 25 22.41 6.80 4.06
C LYS A 25 21.11 6.21 3.49
N GLN A 26 20.86 6.44 2.20
CA GLN A 26 19.70 5.86 1.54
C GLN A 26 20.03 4.44 1.03
N GLU A 27 19.13 3.49 1.23
CA GLU A 27 19.32 2.10 0.80
C GLU A 27 19.53 1.97 -0.72
N THR A 28 18.75 2.73 -1.50
CA THR A 28 18.78 2.69 -2.97
C THR A 28 20.09 3.19 -3.57
N THR A 29 20.66 4.26 -3.02
CA THR A 29 21.89 4.88 -3.55
C THR A 29 23.12 4.34 -2.83
N GLY A 30 23.00 3.95 -1.55
CA GLY A 30 24.10 3.55 -0.67
C GLY A 30 24.86 4.71 -0.04
N PHE A 31 24.52 5.95 -0.37
CA PHE A 31 25.21 7.16 0.08
C PHE A 31 24.25 8.14 0.73
N THR A 32 24.80 9.12 1.44
CA THR A 32 24.02 10.25 1.97
C THR A 32 23.75 11.27 0.85
N PRO A 33 22.56 11.88 0.78
CA PRO A 33 22.28 12.91 -0.21
C PRO A 33 23.26 14.09 -0.17
N LEU A 34 23.68 14.50 1.04
CA LEU A 34 24.63 15.60 1.22
C LEU A 34 26.00 15.27 0.61
N TYR A 35 26.49 14.04 0.79
CA TYR A 35 27.76 13.60 0.22
C TYR A 35 27.72 13.57 -1.31
N LEU A 36 26.63 13.10 -1.91
CA LEU A 36 26.49 13.09 -3.37
C LEU A 36 26.43 14.49 -3.97
N LEU A 37 25.90 15.48 -3.24
CA LEU A 37 25.79 16.86 -3.70
C LEU A 37 27.09 17.66 -3.51
N HIS A 38 27.72 17.53 -2.33
CA HIS A 38 28.86 18.37 -1.94
C HIS A 38 30.21 17.65 -1.89
N GLY A 39 30.23 16.32 -2.03
CA GLY A 39 31.45 15.51 -1.93
C GLY A 39 32.02 15.37 -0.52
N ARG A 40 31.31 15.87 0.51
CA ARG A 40 31.69 15.82 1.92
C ARG A 40 30.51 15.38 2.79
N GLU A 41 30.81 14.66 3.88
CA GLU A 41 29.80 14.31 4.88
C GLU A 41 29.47 15.51 5.78
N ALA A 42 28.32 15.47 6.46
CA ALA A 42 27.97 16.51 7.41
C ALA A 42 28.81 16.36 8.67
N GLU A 43 29.41 17.46 9.11
CA GLU A 43 30.01 17.53 10.44
C GLU A 43 28.89 17.77 11.46
N THR A 44 28.71 16.81 12.36
CA THR A 44 27.77 16.94 13.48
C THR A 44 28.48 17.56 14.68
N THR A 45 27.73 18.19 15.58
CA THR A 45 28.28 18.74 16.84
C THR A 45 29.05 17.71 17.66
N LEU A 46 28.64 16.44 17.59
CA LEU A 46 29.36 15.32 18.20
C LEU A 46 30.74 15.11 17.55
N ASP A 47 30.88 15.27 16.24
CA ASP A 47 32.13 15.11 15.50
C ASP A 47 33.12 16.25 15.85
N THR A 48 32.60 17.44 16.13
CA THR A 48 33.42 18.58 16.61
C THR A 48 33.85 18.41 18.08
N MET A 49 33.00 17.85 18.94
CA MET A 49 33.28 17.66 20.37
C MET A 49 34.15 16.43 20.65
N LEU A 50 34.08 15.41 19.81
CA LEU A 50 34.89 14.20 19.87
C LEU A 50 35.80 14.16 18.64
N PRO A 51 36.93 14.89 18.65
CA PRO A 51 37.87 14.87 17.55
C PRO A 51 38.46 13.45 17.41
N PHE A 52 37.84 12.65 16.55
CA PHE A 52 38.40 11.41 16.07
C PHE A 52 39.33 11.79 14.93
N CYS A 53 40.65 11.69 15.16
CA CYS A 53 41.66 11.89 14.13
C CYS A 53 42.15 10.52 13.62
N PRO A 54 41.49 9.88 12.64
CA PRO A 54 42.21 8.94 11.79
C PRO A 54 43.14 9.78 10.90
N ASN A 55 44.35 9.30 10.74
CA ASN A 55 45.55 9.98 10.22
C ASN A 55 45.49 10.34 8.71
N ASP A 56 44.31 10.59 8.14
CA ASP A 56 44.08 10.73 6.70
C ASP A 56 43.88 12.19 6.23
N PHE A 57 44.20 13.18 7.07
CA PHE A 57 44.05 14.61 6.77
C PHE A 57 45.12 15.17 5.79
N ASP A 58 45.56 14.38 4.82
CA ASP A 58 46.37 14.85 3.69
C ASP A 58 45.55 14.90 2.37
N ASP A 59 44.24 15.08 2.52
CA ASP A 59 43.26 15.25 1.43
C ASP A 59 42.78 16.71 1.30
N ASN A 60 43.63 17.69 1.63
CA ASN A 60 43.39 19.11 1.28
C ASN A 60 43.37 19.37 -0.23
N ASN A 61 43.59 18.34 -1.05
CA ASN A 61 43.50 18.45 -2.49
C ASN A 61 42.04 18.32 -2.96
N ILE A 62 41.40 19.47 -3.17
CA ILE A 62 40.03 19.62 -3.69
C ILE A 62 39.79 18.73 -4.94
N THR A 63 40.81 18.53 -5.78
CA THR A 63 40.68 17.69 -6.97
C THR A 63 40.44 16.21 -6.66
N LYS A 64 41.06 15.68 -5.59
CA LYS A 64 40.85 14.29 -5.15
C LYS A 64 39.45 14.12 -4.57
N ILE A 65 38.97 15.09 -3.78
CA ILE A 65 37.61 15.09 -3.22
C ILE A 65 36.59 15.11 -4.35
N ALA A 66 36.76 16.00 -5.33
CA ALA A 66 35.89 16.09 -6.49
C ALA A 66 35.85 14.79 -7.31
N ALA A 67 37.02 14.16 -7.52
CA ALA A 67 37.11 12.88 -8.23
C ALA A 67 36.36 11.76 -7.50
N ARG A 68 36.58 11.60 -6.19
CA ARG A 68 35.85 10.61 -5.37
C ARG A 68 34.34 10.88 -5.34
N ALA A 69 33.94 12.15 -5.26
CA ALA A 69 32.54 12.53 -5.32
C ALA A 69 31.91 12.16 -6.67
N GLU A 70 32.62 12.32 -7.79
CA GLU A 70 32.16 11.87 -9.11
C GLU A 70 32.05 10.33 -9.18
N GLU A 71 33.05 9.60 -8.71
CA GLU A 71 33.03 8.13 -8.64
C GLU A 71 31.83 7.63 -7.82
N SER A 72 31.57 8.25 -6.66
CA SER A 72 30.42 7.91 -5.82
C SER A 72 29.08 8.18 -6.51
N ARG A 73 28.97 9.27 -7.29
CA ARG A 73 27.78 9.59 -8.08
C ARG A 73 27.55 8.55 -9.19
N GLN A 74 28.61 8.10 -9.85
CA GLN A 74 28.52 7.02 -10.83
C GLN A 74 28.05 5.71 -10.19
N LEU A 75 28.60 5.37 -9.02
CA LEU A 75 28.22 4.16 -8.29
C LEU A 75 26.77 4.23 -7.80
N ALA A 76 26.34 5.37 -7.26
CA ALA A 76 24.97 5.63 -6.85
C ALA A 76 23.98 5.49 -8.02
N ARG A 77 24.38 5.93 -9.22
CA ARG A 77 23.58 5.75 -10.45
C ARG A 77 23.43 4.28 -10.80
N VAL A 78 24.51 3.49 -10.74
CA VAL A 78 24.46 2.04 -10.98
C VAL A 78 23.56 1.34 -9.96
N HIS A 79 23.67 1.69 -8.68
CA HIS A 79 22.79 1.15 -7.63
C HIS A 79 21.32 1.47 -7.88
N THR A 80 21.02 2.73 -8.23
CA THR A 80 19.66 3.17 -8.55
C THR A 80 19.08 2.38 -9.72
N LEU A 81 19.85 2.17 -10.80
CA LEU A 81 19.41 1.39 -11.94
C LEU A 81 19.12 -0.08 -11.58
N ARG A 82 19.95 -0.68 -10.72
CA ARG A 82 19.74 -2.05 -10.23
C ARG A 82 18.48 -2.15 -9.37
N ALA A 83 18.26 -1.19 -8.48
CA ALA A 83 17.07 -1.13 -7.64
C ALA A 83 15.80 -0.97 -8.50
N GLN A 84 15.84 -0.06 -9.49
CA GLN A 84 14.75 0.13 -10.45
C GLN A 84 14.44 -1.16 -11.23
N ASP A 85 15.45 -1.90 -11.66
CA ASP A 85 15.24 -3.16 -12.38
C ASP A 85 14.62 -4.24 -11.46
N LYS A 86 15.07 -4.33 -10.21
CA LYS A 86 14.49 -5.23 -9.21
C LYS A 86 13.02 -4.88 -8.95
N ASP A 87 12.71 -3.60 -8.78
CA ASP A 87 11.36 -3.12 -8.55
C ASP A 87 10.45 -3.35 -9.76
N ARG A 88 10.98 -3.13 -10.97
CA ARG A 88 10.28 -3.46 -12.23
C ARG A 88 9.91 -4.94 -12.30
N ARG A 89 10.87 -5.85 -12.09
CA ARG A 89 10.60 -7.30 -12.10
C ARG A 89 9.54 -7.69 -11.05
N ARG A 90 9.63 -7.09 -9.85
CA ARG A 90 8.65 -7.33 -8.78
C ARG A 90 7.26 -6.83 -9.17
N TYR A 91 7.17 -5.65 -9.78
CA TYR A 91 5.91 -5.11 -10.27
C TYR A 91 5.33 -6.00 -11.38
N ASP A 92 6.12 -6.28 -12.41
CA ASP A 92 5.71 -7.07 -13.59
C ASP A 92 5.25 -8.47 -13.20
N SER A 93 5.89 -9.12 -12.20
CA SER A 93 5.51 -10.46 -11.72
C SER A 93 4.10 -10.53 -11.14
N LYS A 94 3.56 -9.41 -10.63
CA LYS A 94 2.23 -9.32 -10.02
C LYS A 94 1.23 -8.57 -10.90
N HIS A 95 1.71 -7.93 -11.96
CA HIS A 95 0.88 -7.09 -12.80
C HIS A 95 0.08 -7.94 -13.78
N GLN A 96 -1.24 -7.85 -13.71
CA GLN A 96 -2.12 -8.40 -14.73
C GLN A 96 -2.45 -7.29 -15.73
N MET A 97 -2.21 -7.54 -17.01
CA MET A 97 -2.66 -6.64 -18.07
C MET A 97 -4.17 -6.71 -18.18
N VAL A 98 -4.85 -5.65 -17.72
CA VAL A 98 -6.27 -5.43 -17.94
C VAL A 98 -6.42 -4.40 -19.06
N SER A 99 -7.18 -4.73 -20.10
CA SER A 99 -7.48 -3.83 -21.21
C SER A 99 -8.97 -3.79 -21.49
N TYR A 100 -9.47 -2.62 -21.85
CA TYR A 100 -10.87 -2.40 -22.20
C TYR A 100 -10.98 -1.94 -23.65
N ALA A 101 -12.02 -2.39 -24.34
CA ALA A 101 -12.37 -1.93 -25.67
C ALA A 101 -13.30 -0.70 -25.60
N PRO A 102 -13.27 0.20 -26.60
CA PRO A 102 -14.32 1.19 -26.79
C PRO A 102 -15.69 0.51 -26.84
N GLY A 103 -16.64 0.99 -26.03
CA GLY A 103 -17.98 0.42 -25.89
C GLY A 103 -18.19 -0.35 -24.59
N ASP A 104 -17.13 -0.84 -23.94
CA ASP A 104 -17.24 -1.61 -22.70
C ASP A 104 -17.83 -0.77 -21.56
N LEU A 105 -18.63 -1.42 -20.73
CA LEU A 105 -19.16 -0.83 -19.50
C LEU A 105 -18.22 -1.12 -18.33
N VAL A 106 -17.95 -0.09 -17.54
CA VAL A 106 -17.02 -0.16 -16.41
C VAL A 106 -17.54 0.62 -15.20
N TRP A 107 -17.14 0.15 -14.02
CA TRP A 107 -17.23 0.90 -12.77
C TRP A 107 -15.97 1.76 -12.60
N VAL A 108 -16.14 3.01 -12.17
CA VAL A 108 -15.04 3.95 -11.89
C VAL A 108 -14.91 4.19 -10.40
N TYR A 109 -13.70 4.04 -9.87
CA TYR A 109 -13.36 4.36 -8.49
C TYR A 109 -13.28 5.87 -8.29
N THR A 110 -14.13 6.40 -7.42
CA THR A 110 -14.14 7.81 -7.03
C THR A 110 -14.12 7.90 -5.51
N PRO A 111 -13.02 8.34 -4.89
CA PRO A 111 -12.92 8.47 -3.44
C PRO A 111 -13.75 9.68 -2.99
N VAL A 112 -15.02 9.45 -2.65
CA VAL A 112 -15.91 10.50 -2.12
C VAL A 112 -15.82 10.50 -0.60
N ARG A 113 -15.48 11.67 -0.03
CA ARG A 113 -15.58 11.92 1.42
C ARG A 113 -16.81 12.79 1.69
N LYS A 114 -17.68 12.34 2.61
CA LYS A 114 -18.83 13.11 3.09
C LYS A 114 -18.68 13.34 4.58
N VAL A 115 -18.66 14.61 4.98
CA VAL A 115 -18.61 15.00 6.41
C VAL A 115 -19.80 14.39 7.13
N GLY A 116 -19.56 13.77 8.29
CA GLY A 116 -20.60 13.12 9.11
C GLY A 116 -20.93 11.67 8.71
N LEU A 117 -20.41 11.14 7.60
CA LEU A 117 -20.56 9.72 7.22
C LEU A 117 -19.23 8.97 7.35
N SER A 118 -19.31 7.71 7.76
CA SER A 118 -18.13 6.82 7.83
C SER A 118 -17.63 6.46 6.44
N GLU A 119 -16.36 6.77 6.14
CA GLU A 119 -15.70 6.45 4.85
C GLU A 119 -15.71 4.95 4.53
N LYS A 120 -15.81 4.10 5.57
CA LYS A 120 -15.83 2.63 5.41
C LYS A 120 -17.14 2.10 4.83
N LEU A 121 -18.25 2.83 5.03
CA LEU A 121 -19.59 2.42 4.60
C LEU A 121 -20.01 3.08 3.28
N LEU A 122 -19.20 4.00 2.74
CA LEU A 122 -19.49 4.67 1.48
C LEU A 122 -19.14 3.77 0.28
N ARG A 123 -20.01 3.77 -0.72
CA ARG A 123 -19.74 3.17 -2.02
C ARG A 123 -18.60 3.92 -2.70
N ARG A 124 -17.55 3.20 -3.11
CA ARG A 124 -16.33 3.77 -3.72
C ARG A 124 -16.31 3.69 -5.24
N TYR A 125 -17.12 2.82 -5.83
CA TYR A 125 -17.20 2.60 -7.28
C TYR A 125 -18.56 3.06 -7.81
N PHE A 126 -18.55 3.91 -8.82
CA PHE A 126 -19.73 4.50 -9.46
C PHE A 126 -19.81 4.11 -10.93
N GLY A 127 -21.01 4.12 -11.51
CA GLY A 127 -21.27 3.64 -12.86
C GLY A 127 -22.71 3.16 -13.05
N PRO A 128 -23.04 2.60 -14.23
CA PRO A 128 -22.11 2.24 -15.31
C PRO A 128 -21.52 3.44 -16.06
N TYR A 129 -20.23 3.36 -16.40
CA TYR A 129 -19.57 4.26 -17.35
C TYR A 129 -19.24 3.48 -18.62
N GLN A 130 -19.35 4.10 -19.78
CA GLN A 130 -18.94 3.54 -21.05
C GLN A 130 -17.55 4.04 -21.43
N VAL A 131 -16.67 3.13 -21.86
CA VAL A 131 -15.36 3.48 -22.43
C VAL A 131 -15.57 4.07 -23.83
N LEU A 132 -15.19 5.32 -24.04
CA LEU A 132 -15.30 5.97 -25.35
C LEU A 132 -14.10 5.64 -26.23
N ARG A 133 -12.89 5.75 -25.66
CA ARG A 133 -11.65 5.43 -26.36
C ARG A 133 -10.50 5.18 -25.40
N ARG A 134 -9.50 4.45 -25.89
CA ARG A 134 -8.22 4.27 -25.22
C ARG A 134 -7.28 5.42 -25.60
N LEU A 135 -6.80 6.17 -24.61
CA LEU A 135 -5.83 7.26 -24.82
C LEU A 135 -4.39 6.75 -24.72
N SER A 136 -4.13 5.80 -23.81
CA SER A 136 -2.83 5.17 -23.63
C SER A 136 -2.97 3.70 -23.20
N ALA A 137 -1.85 3.01 -22.98
CA ALA A 137 -1.90 1.64 -22.49
C ALA A 137 -2.70 1.47 -21.19
N VAL A 138 -2.69 2.51 -20.34
CA VAL A 138 -3.25 2.51 -18.98
C VAL A 138 -4.31 3.60 -18.74
N THR A 139 -4.57 4.47 -19.71
CA THR A 139 -5.47 5.62 -19.56
C THR A 139 -6.59 5.57 -20.60
N TYR A 140 -7.83 5.70 -20.12
CA TYR A 140 -9.04 5.61 -20.93
C TYR A 140 -9.91 6.86 -20.73
N GLU A 141 -10.60 7.27 -21.78
CA GLU A 141 -11.65 8.28 -21.70
C GLU A 141 -12.99 7.56 -21.51
N VAL A 142 -13.69 7.85 -20.43
CA VAL A 142 -14.95 7.23 -20.05
C VAL A 142 -16.05 8.29 -19.96
N GLN A 143 -17.29 7.85 -20.19
CA GLN A 143 -18.46 8.70 -20.12
C GLN A 143 -19.56 8.02 -19.32
N ASP A 144 -20.29 8.81 -18.53
CA ASP A 144 -21.41 8.30 -17.74
C ASP A 144 -22.48 7.65 -18.65
N PHE A 145 -22.78 6.38 -18.40
CA PHE A 145 -23.72 5.57 -19.19
C PHE A 145 -25.02 5.41 -18.41
N ASP A 146 -25.78 6.49 -18.32
CA ASP A 146 -27.15 6.43 -17.84
C ASP A 146 -28.10 6.52 -19.06
N PRO A 147 -28.80 5.43 -19.43
CA PRO A 147 -29.71 5.43 -20.57
C PRO A 147 -31.00 6.24 -20.30
N ALA A 148 -31.34 6.51 -19.03
CA ALA A 148 -32.54 7.23 -18.64
C ALA A 148 -32.30 8.72 -18.35
N SER A 149 -31.06 9.12 -18.08
CA SER A 149 -30.73 10.49 -17.70
C SER A 149 -30.51 11.40 -18.91
N ARG A 150 -31.27 12.51 -18.93
CA ARG A 150 -31.07 13.63 -19.88
C ARG A 150 -29.93 14.58 -19.47
N LYS A 151 -29.17 14.27 -18.43
CA LYS A 151 -28.08 15.13 -17.97
C LYS A 151 -26.93 15.13 -18.98
N ARG A 152 -26.16 16.22 -18.99
CA ARG A 152 -24.93 16.31 -19.78
C ARG A 152 -23.99 15.19 -19.34
N LYS A 153 -23.77 14.21 -20.21
CA LYS A 153 -22.85 13.10 -19.98
C LYS A 153 -21.41 13.64 -19.91
N LEU A 154 -20.88 13.74 -18.70
CA LEU A 154 -19.52 14.20 -18.46
C LEU A 154 -18.53 13.13 -18.94
N ARG A 155 -17.44 13.59 -19.55
CA ARG A 155 -16.31 12.75 -19.93
C ARG A 155 -15.22 12.92 -18.90
N GLU A 156 -14.66 11.81 -18.43
CA GLU A 156 -13.55 11.79 -17.49
C GLU A 156 -12.41 10.94 -18.08
N VAL A 157 -11.18 11.34 -17.81
CA VAL A 157 -10.00 10.56 -18.15
C VAL A 157 -9.55 9.78 -16.92
N VAL A 158 -9.58 8.45 -17.01
CA VAL A 158 -9.40 7.55 -15.87
C VAL A 158 -8.29 6.55 -16.15
N HIS A 159 -7.49 6.26 -15.12
CA HIS A 159 -6.46 5.22 -15.16
C HIS A 159 -7.10 3.84 -14.95
N VAL A 160 -6.59 2.82 -15.65
CA VAL A 160 -7.12 1.44 -15.67
C VAL A 160 -7.29 0.82 -14.28
N LEU A 161 -6.38 1.14 -13.33
CA LEU A 161 -6.49 0.66 -11.94
C LEU A 161 -7.68 1.22 -11.16
N ARG A 162 -8.26 2.34 -11.61
CA ARG A 162 -9.50 2.90 -11.06
C ARG A 162 -10.73 2.31 -11.74
N MET A 163 -10.59 1.46 -12.75
CA MET A 163 -11.69 0.87 -13.49
C MET A 163 -11.90 -0.58 -13.07
N LYS A 164 -13.14 -1.05 -13.14
CA LYS A 164 -13.50 -2.47 -13.03
C LYS A 164 -14.54 -2.80 -14.10
N PRO A 165 -14.53 -4.02 -14.68
CA PRO A 165 -15.59 -4.41 -15.62
C PRO A 165 -16.96 -4.31 -14.94
N TYR A 166 -17.95 -3.79 -15.66
CA TYR A 166 -19.34 -3.82 -15.24
C TYR A 166 -19.95 -5.15 -15.69
N HIS A 167 -20.60 -5.85 -14.76
CA HIS A 167 -21.40 -7.03 -15.05
C HIS A 167 -22.85 -6.69 -14.72
N ASP A 168 -23.78 -7.00 -15.62
CA ASP A 168 -25.18 -6.71 -15.42
C ASP A 168 -25.73 -7.61 -14.29
N PRO A 169 -26.35 -7.04 -13.23
CA PRO A 169 -26.97 -7.84 -12.17
C PRO A 169 -27.97 -8.89 -12.67
N ALA A 170 -28.59 -8.68 -13.84
CA ALA A 170 -29.51 -9.65 -14.45
C ALA A 170 -28.79 -10.91 -14.98
N GLU A 171 -27.55 -10.79 -15.45
CA GLU A 171 -26.75 -11.92 -15.96
C GLU A 171 -26.07 -12.71 -14.83
N GLN A 172 -26.06 -12.19 -13.60
CA GLN A 172 -25.42 -12.83 -12.44
C GLN A 172 -26.27 -13.93 -11.79
N ILE A 173 -27.50 -14.17 -12.28
CA ILE A 173 -28.44 -15.13 -11.67
C ILE A 173 -28.21 -16.57 -12.15
N GLU A 174 -27.44 -16.81 -13.23
CA GLU A 174 -27.38 -18.14 -13.88
C GLU A 174 -26.12 -18.99 -13.62
N THR A 175 -25.22 -18.62 -12.71
CA THR A 175 -24.10 -19.53 -12.32
C THR A 175 -23.81 -19.47 -10.82
N GLU A 176 -24.68 -20.09 -10.03
CA GLU A 176 -24.33 -20.53 -8.68
C GLU A 176 -24.45 -22.07 -8.60
N ASP A 177 -23.51 -22.79 -9.22
CA ASP A 177 -23.02 -24.03 -8.62
C ASP A 177 -22.22 -23.61 -7.39
N ILE A 178 -22.92 -23.29 -6.29
CA ILE A 178 -22.32 -22.96 -5.01
C ILE A 178 -21.63 -24.25 -4.53
N PRO A 179 -20.28 -24.34 -4.50
CA PRO A 179 -19.65 -25.45 -3.78
C PRO A 179 -20.15 -25.40 -2.33
N PRO A 180 -20.47 -26.55 -1.70
CA PRO A 180 -21.04 -26.56 -0.35
C PRO A 180 -20.22 -25.65 0.55
N LYS A 181 -20.87 -24.66 1.18
CA LYS A 181 -20.22 -23.75 2.12
C LYS A 181 -19.48 -24.59 3.15
N GLU A 182 -18.17 -24.76 3.00
CA GLU A 182 -17.32 -25.20 4.09
C GLU A 182 -17.53 -24.17 5.20
N SER A 183 -18.21 -24.59 6.27
CA SER A 183 -18.49 -23.71 7.39
C SER A 183 -17.14 -23.23 7.91
N TYR A 184 -16.80 -21.97 7.69
CA TYR A 184 -15.57 -21.39 8.18
C TYR A 184 -15.59 -21.48 9.72
N LYS A 185 -14.90 -22.48 10.27
CA LYS A 185 -14.65 -22.60 11.69
C LYS A 185 -13.52 -21.63 12.01
N GLY A 186 -13.88 -20.35 12.14
CA GLY A 186 -12.97 -19.32 12.64
C GLY A 186 -12.38 -19.72 14.01
N PRO A 187 -11.32 -19.04 14.46
CA PRO A 187 -10.65 -19.37 15.72
C PRO A 187 -11.67 -19.39 16.86
N ILE A 188 -11.62 -20.46 17.65
CA ILE A 188 -12.57 -20.70 18.74
C ILE A 188 -12.41 -19.56 19.75
N THR A 189 -13.40 -18.68 19.81
CA THR A 189 -13.44 -17.60 20.79
C THR A 189 -13.67 -18.16 22.19
N ARG A 190 -13.15 -17.45 23.20
CA ARG A 190 -13.22 -17.85 24.62
C ARG A 190 -14.64 -18.11 25.13
N SER A 191 -15.65 -17.50 24.50
CA SER A 191 -17.07 -17.73 24.77
C SER A 191 -17.58 -19.08 24.24
N ARG A 192 -17.06 -19.55 23.10
CA ARG A 192 -17.42 -20.84 22.48
C ARG A 192 -16.78 -22.03 23.20
N ILE A 193 -15.62 -21.83 23.82
CA ILE A 193 -14.98 -22.84 24.69
C ILE A 193 -15.85 -23.08 25.94
N LYS A 194 -16.36 -22.03 26.57
CA LYS A 194 -17.23 -22.14 27.75
C LYS A 194 -18.53 -22.90 27.48
N THR A 195 -19.13 -22.73 26.30
CA THR A 195 -20.34 -23.48 25.91
C THR A 195 -20.07 -24.94 25.56
N LEU A 196 -18.87 -25.26 25.04
CA LEU A 196 -18.46 -26.65 24.83
C LEU A 196 -18.15 -27.36 26.16
N GLU A 197 -17.44 -26.70 27.07
CA GLU A 197 -17.15 -27.24 28.41
C GLU A 197 -18.42 -27.43 29.26
N GLN A 198 -19.43 -26.58 29.11
CA GLN A 198 -20.74 -26.75 29.76
C GLN A 198 -21.54 -27.93 29.19
N ASN A 199 -21.39 -28.22 27.90
CA ASN A 199 -22.06 -29.37 27.28
C ASN A 199 -21.37 -30.71 27.63
N ASP A 200 -20.04 -30.73 27.71
CA ASP A 200 -19.28 -31.95 28.08
C ASP A 200 -19.43 -32.28 29.58
N SER A 201 -19.58 -31.27 30.44
CA SER A 201 -19.88 -31.48 31.86
C SER A 201 -21.32 -31.93 32.14
N GLY A 202 -22.26 -31.72 31.20
CA GLY A 202 -23.60 -32.28 31.25
C GLY A 202 -23.66 -33.79 30.96
N ALA A 203 -22.73 -34.29 30.13
CA ALA A 203 -22.73 -35.69 29.67
C ALA A 203 -22.14 -36.70 30.67
N LEU A 204 -21.37 -36.25 31.67
CA LEU A 204 -20.75 -37.12 32.68
C LEU A 204 -21.61 -37.35 33.95
N SER A 205 -22.83 -36.80 34.01
CA SER A 205 -23.72 -36.92 35.18
C SER A 205 -24.76 -38.05 35.11
N SER A 206 -24.79 -38.85 34.04
CA SER A 206 -25.84 -39.86 33.79
C SER A 206 -25.37 -41.32 33.77
N PHE A 207 -24.29 -41.67 34.47
CA PHE A 207 -23.84 -43.06 34.62
C PHE A 207 -23.59 -43.45 36.09
N SER A 208 -24.67 -43.68 36.86
CA SER A 208 -24.66 -44.63 37.99
C SER A 208 -26.08 -44.92 38.50
N ARG A 209 -26.66 -46.02 38.02
CA ARG A 209 -27.44 -47.03 38.78
C ARG A 209 -28.00 -48.07 37.79
N GLY A 210 -27.14 -49.02 37.41
CA GLY A 210 -27.54 -50.27 36.79
C GLY A 210 -28.01 -51.24 37.86
N ALA A 211 -29.22 -51.75 37.67
CA ALA A 211 -29.95 -52.64 38.57
C ALA A 211 -29.34 -54.06 38.68
N MET A 212 -29.64 -54.72 39.80
CA MET A 212 -29.92 -56.16 39.86
C MET A 212 -31.27 -56.30 40.58
N PRO A 213 -32.18 -57.16 40.11
CA PRO A 213 -32.35 -58.40 40.86
C PRO A 213 -32.75 -59.67 40.06
N HIS A 214 -32.56 -60.80 40.76
CA HIS A 214 -33.10 -62.16 40.60
C HIS A 214 -32.59 -62.99 39.41
N ALA A 215 -32.07 -64.20 39.62
CA ALA A 215 -32.57 -65.29 40.48
C ALA A 215 -31.50 -65.96 41.35
#